data_AF-A0A3L7ABZ6-F1
#
_entry.id   AF-A0A3L7ABZ6-F1
#
_cell.length_a   1.000
_cell.length_b   1.000
_cell.length_c   1.000
_cell.angle_alpha   90.00
_cell.angle_beta   90.00
_cell.angle_gamma   90.00
#
_symmetry.space_group_name_H-M   'P 1'
#
loop_
_entity.id
_entity.type
_entity.pdbx_description
1 polymer ?
#
loop_
_entity_poly.entity_id
_entity_poly.type
_entity_poly.pdbx_seq_one_letter_code
_entity_poly.pdbx_strand_id
1 'polypeptide(L)'
;MVLLGLSLVAVAAAAAPVAAACPDQPPCRGCGCKGGPGYRAPDGRCVGFKDLAKVCGEPPETRCVFENAPGTGANRACALGRPADQAPAPPPSPPGGVPR
;
A
#
# COMPACT_ATOMS: atom_id res chain seq x y z
N MET A 1 14.83 15.85 -69.46
CA MET A 1 15.45 15.87 -68.13
C MET A 1 14.49 16.51 -67.14
N VAL A 2 13.81 15.72 -66.31
CA VAL A 2 13.19 16.20 -65.06
C VAL A 2 13.43 15.09 -64.04
N LEU A 3 14.27 15.37 -63.05
CA LEU A 3 14.69 14.40 -62.02
C LEU A 3 13.55 14.17 -61.02
N LEU A 4 13.09 12.93 -60.90
CA LEU A 4 12.15 12.48 -59.88
C LEU A 4 12.92 12.17 -58.58
N GLY A 5 13.12 13.17 -57.73
CA GLY A 5 13.74 13.02 -56.41
C GLY A 5 12.69 12.86 -55.32
N LEU A 6 12.25 11.62 -55.06
CA LEU A 6 11.32 11.31 -53.96
C LEU A 6 12.12 11.02 -52.68
N SER A 7 12.36 12.06 -51.87
CA SER A 7 13.06 11.94 -50.59
C SER A 7 12.11 11.40 -49.52
N LEU A 8 12.24 10.11 -49.17
CA LEU A 8 11.63 9.54 -47.95
C LEU A 8 12.41 10.06 -46.72
N VAL A 9 11.81 10.99 -45.97
CA VAL A 9 12.30 11.37 -44.65
C VAL A 9 11.69 10.42 -43.63
N ALA A 10 12.44 9.40 -43.22
CA ALA A 10 12.06 8.51 -42.12
C ALA A 10 12.30 9.23 -40.78
N VAL A 11 11.23 9.71 -40.15
CA VAL A 11 11.28 10.30 -38.81
C VAL A 11 11.30 9.17 -37.78
N ALA A 12 12.49 8.84 -37.28
CA ALA A 12 12.65 7.91 -36.16
C ALA A 12 12.24 8.61 -34.85
N ALA A 13 11.04 8.33 -34.35
CA ALA A 13 10.62 8.75 -33.03
C ALA A 13 11.31 7.90 -31.96
N ALA A 14 12.34 8.45 -31.30
CA ALA A 14 12.96 7.83 -30.16
C ALA A 14 12.01 7.91 -28.95
N ALA A 15 11.46 6.77 -28.52
CA ALA A 15 10.70 6.66 -27.29
C ALA A 15 11.65 6.67 -26.08
N ALA A 16 11.73 7.81 -25.39
CA ALA A 16 12.42 7.89 -24.10
C ALA A 16 11.54 7.28 -22.98
N PRO A 17 12.11 6.55 -22.01
CA PRO A 17 11.35 6.02 -20.89
C PRO A 17 10.94 7.19 -19.96
N VAL A 18 9.63 7.39 -19.81
CA VAL A 18 9.09 8.30 -18.79
C VAL A 18 9.16 7.60 -17.44
N ALA A 19 10.21 7.87 -16.66
CA ALA A 19 10.21 7.50 -15.25
C ALA A 19 9.18 8.37 -14.52
N ALA A 20 8.03 7.79 -14.18
CA ALA A 20 7.06 8.46 -13.33
C ALA A 20 7.69 8.69 -11.95
N ALA A 21 7.95 9.95 -11.60
CA ALA A 21 8.45 10.34 -10.28
C ALA A 21 7.28 10.33 -9.28
N CYS A 22 7.03 9.18 -8.65
CA CYS A 22 6.13 9.12 -7.49
C CYS A 22 6.76 9.91 -6.33
N PRO A 23 5.98 10.72 -5.60
CA PRO A 23 6.50 11.43 -4.43
C PRO A 23 7.01 10.42 -3.39
N ASP A 24 8.21 10.66 -2.86
CA ASP A 24 8.76 9.88 -1.75
C ASP A 24 7.78 9.91 -0.57
N GLN A 25 7.32 8.73 -0.16
CA GLN A 25 6.47 8.57 1.01
C GLN A 25 7.36 8.33 2.24
N PRO A 26 7.03 8.88 3.42
CA PRO A 26 7.74 8.53 4.64
C PRO A 26 7.71 7.01 4.82
N PRO A 27 8.82 6.40 5.28
CA PRO A 27 8.91 4.97 5.41
C PRO A 27 7.84 4.48 6.40
N CYS A 28 6.99 3.57 5.92
CA CYS A 28 6.01 2.87 6.73
C CYS A 28 6.75 2.01 7.76
N ARG A 29 6.73 2.40 9.04
CA ARG A 29 7.42 1.71 10.13
C ARG A 29 6.43 1.07 11.10
N GLY A 30 6.82 -0.11 11.59
CA GLY A 30 6.03 -0.89 12.53
C GLY A 30 4.91 -1.71 11.89
N CYS A 31 4.47 -2.75 12.60
CA CYS A 31 3.37 -3.60 12.19
C CYS A 31 2.05 -2.82 12.30
N GLY A 32 1.22 -2.94 11.26
CA GLY A 32 -0.03 -2.19 11.12
C GLY A 32 0.07 -0.96 10.22
N CYS A 33 1.27 -0.48 9.89
CA CYS A 33 1.43 0.77 9.15
C CYS A 33 0.77 0.77 7.75
N LYS A 34 0.66 -0.41 7.13
CA LYS A 34 -0.02 -0.63 5.83
C LYS A 34 -1.51 -1.02 5.98
N GLY A 35 -2.13 -0.76 7.12
CA GLY A 35 -3.51 -1.16 7.37
C GLY A 35 -3.70 -2.52 8.07
N GLY A 36 -2.61 -3.19 8.46
CA GLY A 36 -2.63 -4.52 9.06
C GLY A 36 -3.15 -4.55 10.51
N PRO A 37 -3.19 -5.72 11.17
CA PRO A 37 -3.71 -5.86 12.53
C PRO A 37 -2.82 -5.26 13.62
N GLY A 38 -1.58 -4.87 13.32
CA GLY A 38 -0.70 -4.19 14.28
C GLY A 38 0.23 -5.10 15.09
N TYR A 39 0.21 -6.41 14.85
CA TYR A 39 0.97 -7.38 15.64
C TYR A 39 2.25 -7.88 14.95
N ARG A 40 3.32 -7.99 15.73
CA ARG A 40 4.57 -8.66 15.37
C ARG A 40 4.64 -10.04 16.00
N ALA A 41 4.92 -11.05 15.19
CA ALA A 41 5.14 -12.41 15.63
C ALA A 41 6.52 -12.59 16.28
N PRO A 42 6.75 -13.67 17.06
CA PRO A 42 8.05 -13.98 17.65
C PRO A 42 9.18 -14.12 16.63
N ASP A 43 8.86 -14.48 15.38
CA ASP A 43 9.81 -14.54 14.27
C ASP A 43 10.23 -13.16 13.71
N GLY A 44 9.72 -12.07 14.30
CA GLY A 44 10.03 -10.71 13.92
C GLY A 44 9.19 -10.16 12.76
N ARG A 45 8.31 -10.95 12.13
CA ARG A 45 7.48 -10.50 11.01
C ARG A 45 6.13 -9.95 11.48
N CYS A 46 5.56 -9.05 10.69
CA CYS A 46 4.20 -8.56 10.92
C CYS A 46 3.16 -9.60 10.48
N VAL A 47 2.13 -9.78 11.29
CA VAL A 47 1.06 -10.76 11.05
C VAL A 47 -0.09 -10.12 10.26
N GLY A 48 -0.70 -10.88 9.35
CA GLY A 48 -1.91 -10.46 8.63
C GLY A 48 -3.20 -10.83 9.36
N PHE A 49 -4.32 -10.17 9.05
CA PHE A 49 -5.60 -10.44 9.72
C PHE A 49 -6.04 -11.92 9.62
N LYS A 50 -5.77 -12.59 8.49
CA LYS A 50 -6.14 -13.99 8.26
C LYS A 50 -5.33 -14.98 9.10
N ASP A 51 -4.09 -14.62 9.44
CA ASP A 51 -3.17 -15.47 10.19
C ASP A 51 -3.09 -15.12 11.67
N LEU A 52 -3.78 -14.05 12.11
CA LEU A 52 -3.63 -13.50 13.45
C LEU A 52 -3.91 -14.53 14.55
N ALA A 53 -5.08 -15.17 14.52
CA ALA A 53 -5.43 -16.19 15.51
C ALA A 53 -4.53 -17.43 15.43
N LYS A 54 -4.10 -17.81 14.21
CA LYS A 54 -3.23 -18.96 13.99
C LYS A 54 -1.82 -18.74 14.57
N VAL A 55 -1.26 -17.55 14.36
CA VAL A 55 0.12 -17.21 14.75
C VAL A 55 0.17 -16.71 16.19
N CYS A 56 -0.71 -15.76 16.53
CA CYS A 56 -0.69 -15.04 17.80
C CYS A 56 -1.61 -15.66 18.87
N GLY A 57 -2.54 -16.55 18.48
CA GLY A 57 -3.57 -17.06 19.37
C GLY A 57 -4.71 -16.06 19.59
N GLU A 58 -5.64 -16.45 20.45
CA GLU A 58 -6.75 -15.62 20.90
C GLU A 58 -6.78 -15.64 22.45
N PRO A 59 -6.44 -14.53 23.13
CA PRO A 59 -6.16 -13.22 22.57
C PRO A 59 -4.71 -13.08 22.02
N PRO A 60 -4.49 -12.27 20.96
CA PRO A 60 -3.23 -12.22 20.21
C PRO A 60 -2.04 -11.66 21.00
N GLU A 61 -2.27 -10.82 22.00
CA GLU A 61 -1.24 -10.29 22.90
C GLU A 61 -0.55 -11.37 23.76
N THR A 62 -1.07 -12.59 23.80
CA THR A 62 -0.43 -13.70 24.52
C THR A 62 0.83 -14.22 23.86
N ARG A 63 0.97 -14.06 22.54
CA ARG A 63 2.13 -14.56 21.76
C ARG A 63 2.77 -13.52 20.85
N CYS A 64 2.06 -12.44 20.53
CA CYS A 64 2.54 -11.40 19.63
C CYS A 64 2.60 -10.04 20.34
N VAL A 65 3.50 -9.18 19.88
CA VAL A 65 3.63 -7.81 20.38
C VAL A 65 2.78 -6.88 19.55
N PHE A 66 1.94 -6.06 20.19
CA PHE A 66 1.16 -5.03 19.52
C PHE A 66 1.97 -3.74 19.40
N GLU A 67 2.19 -3.26 18.17
CA GLU A 67 3.02 -2.08 17.89
C GLU A 67 2.23 -0.80 17.62
N ASN A 68 0.92 -0.93 17.35
CA ASN A 68 0.01 0.19 17.12
C ASN A 68 0.53 1.25 16.11
N ALA A 69 1.16 0.82 15.02
CA ALA A 69 1.65 1.76 14.01
C ALA A 69 0.49 2.54 13.37
N PRO A 70 0.71 3.78 12.88
CA PRO A 70 -0.31 4.58 12.23
C PRO A 70 -0.98 3.82 11.08
N GLY A 71 -2.30 3.69 11.10
CA GLY A 71 -3.05 2.91 10.12
C GLY A 71 -3.40 1.49 10.56
N THR A 72 -2.98 1.05 11.76
CA THR A 72 -3.43 -0.23 12.33
C THR A 72 -4.96 -0.36 12.24
N GLY A 73 -5.44 -1.48 11.70
CA GLY A 73 -6.88 -1.73 11.53
C GLY A 73 -7.51 -1.13 10.28
N ALA A 74 -6.88 -0.14 9.62
CA ALA A 74 -7.50 0.62 8.53
C ALA A 74 -7.89 -0.22 7.32
N ASN A 75 -7.24 -1.38 7.12
CA ASN A 75 -7.54 -2.29 6.00
C ASN A 75 -8.29 -3.56 6.42
N ARG A 76 -8.89 -3.60 7.64
CA ARG A 76 -9.50 -4.82 8.18
C ARG A 76 -10.64 -5.37 7.33
N ALA A 77 -11.56 -4.52 6.89
CA ALA A 77 -12.73 -4.96 6.12
C ALA A 77 -12.32 -5.57 4.77
N CYS A 78 -11.50 -4.86 3.99
CA CYS A 78 -10.98 -5.35 2.73
C CYS A 78 -10.12 -6.62 2.91
N ALA A 79 -9.23 -6.68 3.91
CA ALA A 79 -8.41 -7.86 4.16
C ALA A 79 -9.22 -9.11 4.52
N LEU A 80 -10.39 -8.94 5.13
CA LEU A 80 -11.31 -10.02 5.51
C LEU A 80 -12.41 -10.26 4.46
N GLY A 81 -12.41 -9.54 3.34
CA GLY A 81 -13.45 -9.67 2.31
C GLY A 81 -14.83 -9.21 2.77
N ARG A 82 -14.90 -8.33 3.77
CA ARG A 82 -16.18 -7.76 4.24
C ARG A 82 -16.57 -6.58 3.35
N PRO A 83 -17.87 -6.44 3.02
CA PRO A 83 -18.39 -5.27 2.32
C PRO A 83 -18.04 -3.95 3.05
N ALA A 84 -17.69 -2.91 2.29
CA ALA A 84 -17.20 -1.63 2.84
C ALA A 84 -18.25 -0.87 3.67
N ASP A 85 -19.53 -1.10 3.40
CA ASP A 85 -20.70 -0.61 4.15
C ASP A 85 -20.79 -1.17 5.58
N GLN A 86 -20.03 -2.23 5.89
CA GLN A 86 -19.99 -2.86 7.22
C GLN A 86 -18.72 -2.53 8.02
N ALA A 87 -17.81 -1.73 7.44
CA ALA A 87 -16.65 -1.24 8.16
C ALA A 87 -17.08 -0.09 9.09
N PRO A 88 -16.63 -0.06 10.36
CA PRO A 88 -16.77 1.14 11.17
C PRO A 88 -16.11 2.31 10.42
N ALA A 89 -16.74 3.49 10.46
CA ALA A 89 -16.24 4.67 9.78
C ALA A 89 -14.76 4.89 10.15
N PRO A 90 -13.89 5.23 9.17
CA PRO A 90 -12.52 5.57 9.50
C PRO A 90 -12.51 6.74 10.49
N PRO A 91 -11.53 6.81 11.42
CA PRO A 91 -11.39 7.97 12.28
C PRO A 91 -11.29 9.24 11.41
N PRO A 92 -11.81 10.39 11.88
CA PRO A 92 -11.73 11.63 11.12
C PRO A 92 -10.27 11.93 10.78
N SER A 93 -10.00 12.23 9.51
CA SER A 93 -8.68 12.66 9.07
C SER A 93 -8.22 13.87 9.88
N PRO A 94 -6.94 13.97 10.27
CA PRO A 94 -6.43 15.16 10.93
C PRO A 94 -6.64 16.39 10.01
N PRO A 95 -6.98 17.57 10.58
CA PRO A 95 -7.12 18.79 9.79
C PRO A 95 -5.76 19.10 9.14
N GLY A 96 -5.75 19.20 7.80
CA GLY A 96 -4.53 19.44 7.01
C GLY A 96 -4.10 18.29 6.11
N GLY A 97 -4.89 17.22 5.97
CA GLY A 97 -4.67 16.20 4.94
C GLY A 97 -4.85 16.79 3.54
N VAL A 98 -3.76 16.95 2.80
CA VAL A 98 -3.79 17.29 1.37
C VAL A 98 -4.59 16.20 0.65
N PRO A 99 -5.59 16.53 -0.20
CA PRO A 99 -6.30 15.54 -0.98
C PRO A 99 -5.30 14.79 -1.88
N ARG A 100 -5.35 13.46 -1.81
CA ARG A 100 -4.56 12.54 -2.64
C ARG A 100 -5.00 12.59 -4.10
#